data_AF-A0A3M0YJJ9-F1
#
_entry.id   AF-A0A3M0YJJ9-F1
#
_cell.length_a   1.000
_cell.length_b   1.000
_cell.length_c   1.000
_cell.angle_alpha   90.00
_cell.angle_beta   90.00
_cell.angle_gamma   90.00
#
_symmetry.space_group_name_H-M   'P 1'
#
loop_
_entity.id
_entity.type
_entity.pdbx_description
1 polymer ?
#
loop_
_entity_poly.entity_id
_entity_poly.type
_entity_poly.pdbx_seq_one_letter_code
_entity_poly.pdbx_strand_id
1 'polypeptide(L)'
;IITGALVGFSGAILSYIMCRAMNRSIINVVFGGFGSEAEGVGESATAQAAQKGVKTASVEDAAYLMENARKVIIVPGYGMAVAQAQHALYELMEALEERGVEVKFAIHPVAGRMPGHMNVLLAEADIPYDRVFEMDEINPEFPSTDVVLVVGANDVVNPAAKNDKSSPLYGMPILEVYRAQHVFVVKRSLRPGYSGVDNPLYYMDNCALIFGDAKQVCEALAAALRVD
;
A
#
# COMPACT_ATOMS: atom_id res chain seq x y z
N ILE A 1 -14.70 -33.17 18.42
CA ILE A 1 -13.29 -33.53 18.14
C ILE A 1 -12.91 -33.18 16.70
N ILE A 2 -13.56 -33.75 15.69
CA ILE A 2 -13.23 -33.51 14.26
C ILE A 2 -13.31 -32.02 13.89
N THR A 3 -14.43 -31.34 14.18
CA THR A 3 -14.59 -29.90 13.90
C THR A 3 -13.57 -29.04 14.65
N GLY A 4 -13.29 -29.38 15.91
CA GLY A 4 -12.31 -28.63 16.72
C GLY A 4 -10.88 -28.78 16.20
N ALA A 5 -10.49 -29.98 15.78
CA ALA A 5 -9.17 -30.22 15.18
C ALA A 5 -9.01 -29.49 13.84
N LEU A 6 -10.05 -29.49 12.99
CA LEU A 6 -10.03 -28.81 11.70
C LEU A 6 -9.91 -27.29 11.86
N VAL A 7 -10.73 -26.69 12.73
CA VAL A 7 -10.66 -25.24 13.01
C VAL A 7 -9.32 -24.86 13.64
N GLY A 8 -8.83 -25.67 14.59
CA GLY A 8 -7.54 -25.42 15.24
C GLY A 8 -6.36 -25.47 14.27
N PHE A 9 -6.35 -26.44 13.34
CA PHE A 9 -5.28 -26.57 12.35
C PHE A 9 -5.30 -25.44 11.32
N SER A 10 -6.49 -25.04 10.83
CA SER A 10 -6.63 -23.89 9.92
C SER A 10 -6.13 -22.59 10.56
N GLY A 11 -6.51 -22.34 11.83
CA GLY A 11 -6.03 -21.17 12.57
C GLY A 11 -4.51 -21.16 12.77
N ALA A 12 -3.91 -22.33 13.03
CA ALA A 12 -2.47 -22.48 13.18
C ALA A 12 -1.72 -22.23 11.87
N ILE A 13 -2.21 -22.77 10.74
CA ILE A 13 -1.63 -22.51 9.41
C ILE A 13 -1.70 -21.04 9.07
N LEU A 14 -2.87 -20.41 9.24
CA LEU A 14 -3.07 -19.00 8.94
C LEU A 14 -2.12 -18.12 9.77
N SER A 15 -2.01 -18.42 11.08
CA SER A 15 -1.08 -17.72 11.98
C SER A 15 0.38 -17.88 11.54
N TYR A 16 0.78 -19.07 11.09
CA TYR A 16 2.12 -19.34 10.57
C TYR A 16 2.41 -18.54 9.30
N ILE A 17 1.47 -18.51 8.35
CA ILE A 17 1.60 -17.74 7.10
C ILE A 17 1.74 -16.25 7.41
N MET A 18 0.90 -15.70 8.30
CA MET A 18 0.99 -14.29 8.71
C MET A 18 2.32 -13.97 9.39
N CYS A 19 2.78 -14.82 10.32
CA CYS A 19 4.05 -14.61 11.01
C CYS A 19 5.24 -14.65 10.04
N ARG A 20 5.25 -15.61 9.10
CA ARG A 20 6.25 -15.71 8.04
C ARG A 20 6.23 -14.48 7.13
N ALA A 21 5.04 -13.98 6.77
CA ALA A 21 4.88 -12.78 5.96
C ALA A 21 5.34 -11.49 6.69
N MET A 22 5.32 -11.46 8.02
CA MET A 22 5.90 -10.37 8.83
C MET A 22 7.38 -10.57 9.14
N ASN A 23 7.99 -11.68 8.68
CA ASN A 23 9.31 -12.16 9.10
C ASN A 23 9.49 -12.18 10.64
N ARG A 24 8.45 -12.62 11.36
CA ARG A 24 8.45 -12.76 12.82
C ARG A 24 8.10 -14.19 13.22
N SER A 25 8.65 -14.68 14.33
CA SER A 25 8.25 -15.96 14.90
C SER A 25 6.92 -15.81 15.66
N ILE A 26 6.12 -16.88 15.70
CA ILE A 26 4.86 -16.93 16.48
C ILE A 26 5.10 -16.54 17.96
N ILE A 27 6.20 -16.99 18.55
CA ILE A 27 6.55 -16.70 19.95
C ILE A 27 6.76 -15.19 20.15
N ASN A 28 7.43 -14.53 19.20
CA ASN A 28 7.67 -13.07 19.25
C ASN A 28 6.40 -12.26 19.00
N VAL A 29 5.38 -12.81 18.35
CA VAL A 29 4.09 -12.15 18.15
C VAL A 29 3.19 -12.30 19.38
N VAL A 30 3.18 -13.48 20.01
CA VAL A 30 2.35 -13.78 21.18
C VAL A 30 2.89 -13.16 22.48
N PHE A 31 4.21 -13.10 22.64
CA PHE A 31 4.86 -12.64 23.88
C PHE A 31 5.69 -11.36 23.73
N GLY A 32 5.82 -10.81 22.52
CA GLY A 32 6.58 -9.58 22.26
C GLY A 32 5.69 -8.34 22.34
N GLY A 33 5.89 -7.53 23.39
CA GLY A 33 5.24 -6.21 23.52
C GLY A 33 5.80 -5.22 22.48
N PHE A 34 4.90 -4.58 21.73
CA PHE A 34 5.23 -3.45 20.86
C PHE A 34 4.97 -2.14 21.60
N GLY A 35 6.04 -1.39 21.85
CA GLY A 35 5.97 -0.03 22.36
C GLY A 35 5.65 0.94 21.25
N SER A 36 4.63 1.76 21.44
CA SER A 36 4.36 2.96 20.64
C SER A 36 4.31 4.15 21.58
N GLU A 37 5.36 4.97 21.60
CA GLU A 37 5.24 6.35 22.08
C GLU A 37 4.67 7.18 20.92
N ALA A 38 3.52 7.81 21.16
CA ALA A 38 2.87 8.72 20.23
C ALA A 38 3.34 10.14 20.53
N GLU A 39 4.14 10.73 19.65
CA GLU A 39 4.42 12.17 19.68
C GLU A 39 3.43 12.97 18.81
N GLY A 40 3.10 14.16 19.32
CA GLY A 40 1.92 14.94 19.00
C GLY A 40 1.91 15.72 17.68
N VAL A 41 0.85 16.52 17.56
CA VAL A 41 0.43 17.26 16.36
C VAL A 41 1.18 18.60 16.25
N GLY A 42 1.85 18.83 15.13
CA GLY A 42 2.41 20.13 14.74
C GLY A 42 2.59 20.22 13.22
N GLU A 43 2.40 21.43 12.65
CA GLU A 43 2.56 21.87 11.25
C GLU A 43 1.83 21.10 10.12
N SER A 44 1.51 21.79 9.02
CA SER A 44 0.83 21.20 7.86
C SER A 44 1.72 20.11 7.22
N ALA A 45 1.10 19.02 6.75
CA ALA A 45 1.84 17.86 6.23
C ALA A 45 2.80 18.21 5.08
N THR A 46 2.41 19.18 4.25
CA THR A 46 3.23 19.72 3.16
C THR A 46 4.44 20.50 3.66
N ALA A 47 4.29 21.29 4.74
CA ALA A 47 5.41 22.03 5.35
C ALA A 47 6.45 21.07 5.96
N GLN A 48 5.98 20.03 6.67
CA GLN A 48 6.85 18.99 7.20
C GLN A 48 7.58 18.21 6.09
N ALA A 49 6.90 17.94 4.97
CA ALA A 49 7.49 17.29 3.81
C ALA A 49 8.61 18.13 3.19
N ALA A 50 8.38 19.42 2.99
CA ALA A 50 9.40 20.33 2.46
C ALA A 50 10.63 20.40 3.38
N GLN A 51 10.43 20.46 4.71
CA GLN A 51 11.54 20.47 5.67
C GLN A 51 12.36 19.17 5.64
N LYS A 52 11.72 18.03 5.38
CA LYS A 52 12.36 16.71 5.30
C LYS A 52 12.84 16.34 3.89
N GLY A 53 12.71 17.23 2.90
CA GLY A 53 13.11 16.97 1.52
C GLY A 53 12.25 15.95 0.78
N VAL A 54 11.01 15.74 1.23
CA VAL A 54 10.05 14.82 0.60
C VAL A 54 9.34 15.51 -0.55
N LYS A 55 9.31 14.87 -1.73
CA LYS A 55 8.61 15.39 -2.91
C LYS A 55 7.10 15.23 -2.74
N THR A 56 6.34 16.25 -3.11
CA THR A 56 4.87 16.23 -3.10
C THR A 56 4.34 16.43 -4.51
N ALA A 57 3.23 15.78 -4.84
CA ALA A 57 2.55 15.92 -6.12
C ALA A 57 1.10 16.35 -5.92
N SER A 58 0.55 17.08 -6.90
CA SER A 58 -0.88 17.36 -6.98
C SER A 58 -1.63 16.14 -7.54
N VAL A 59 -2.96 16.15 -7.44
CA VAL A 59 -3.81 15.11 -8.03
C VAL A 59 -3.71 15.18 -9.56
N GLU A 60 -3.64 16.39 -10.10
CA GLU A 60 -3.57 16.68 -11.53
C GLU A 60 -2.28 16.16 -12.15
N ASP A 61 -1.14 16.36 -11.49
CA ASP A 61 0.16 15.86 -11.96
C ASP A 61 0.19 14.32 -11.99
N ALA A 62 -0.38 13.69 -10.96
CA ALA A 62 -0.47 12.24 -10.88
C ALA A 62 -1.44 11.68 -11.93
N ALA A 63 -2.60 12.30 -12.11
CA ALA A 63 -3.56 11.93 -13.14
C ALA A 63 -2.94 12.02 -14.55
N TYR A 64 -2.23 13.11 -14.85
CA TYR A 64 -1.54 13.28 -16.13
C TYR A 64 -0.52 12.17 -16.41
N LEU A 65 0.28 11.79 -15.41
CA LEU A 65 1.25 10.70 -15.55
C LEU A 65 0.58 9.33 -15.68
N MET A 66 -0.52 9.10 -14.97
CA MET A 66 -1.28 7.85 -15.04
C MET A 66 -2.05 7.71 -16.36
N GLU A 67 -2.57 8.80 -16.92
CA GLU A 67 -3.23 8.85 -18.23
C GLU A 67 -2.29 8.44 -19.36
N ASN A 68 -1.02 8.85 -19.28
CA ASN A 68 -0.01 8.57 -20.30
C ASN A 68 0.80 7.28 -20.03
N ALA A 69 0.47 6.56 -18.96
CA ALA A 69 1.10 5.30 -18.61
C ALA A 69 0.56 4.16 -19.48
N ARG A 70 1.40 3.15 -19.74
CA ARG A 70 0.94 1.88 -20.32
C ARG A 70 0.47 0.93 -19.23
N LYS A 71 1.17 0.93 -18.10
CA LYS A 71 0.89 0.05 -16.96
C LYS A 71 0.87 0.82 -15.65
N VAL A 72 -0.23 0.67 -14.91
CA VAL A 72 -0.43 1.20 -13.57
C VAL A 72 -0.63 0.06 -12.58
N ILE A 73 0.15 0.04 -11.50
CA ILE A 73 -0.06 -0.91 -10.39
C ILE A 73 -0.55 -0.16 -9.16
N ILE A 74 -1.71 -0.56 -8.64
CA ILE A 74 -2.31 0.00 -7.43
C ILE A 74 -1.96 -0.90 -6.24
N VAL A 75 -1.42 -0.30 -5.18
CA VAL A 75 -1.03 -1.00 -3.95
C VAL A 75 -1.93 -0.52 -2.81
N PRO A 76 -3.05 -1.22 -2.52
CA PRO A 76 -3.94 -0.85 -1.43
C PRO A 76 -3.33 -1.21 -0.06
N GLY A 77 -3.60 -0.37 0.93
CA GLY A 77 -3.19 -0.59 2.31
C GLY A 77 -4.27 -0.25 3.33
N TYR A 78 -3.89 -0.25 4.60
CA TYR A 78 -4.86 -0.01 5.69
C TYR A 78 -5.52 1.36 5.62
N GLY A 79 -4.84 2.39 5.12
CA GLY A 79 -5.42 3.72 4.94
C GLY A 79 -6.59 3.75 3.94
N MET A 80 -6.57 2.89 2.92
CA MET A 80 -7.69 2.70 1.98
C MET A 80 -8.92 2.16 2.73
N ALA A 81 -8.73 1.13 3.55
CA ALA A 81 -9.80 0.53 4.35
C ALA A 81 -10.41 1.52 5.35
N VAL A 82 -9.57 2.31 6.04
CA VAL A 82 -10.05 3.32 7.00
C VAL A 82 -10.88 4.41 6.31
N ALA A 83 -10.52 4.79 5.09
CA ALA A 83 -11.24 5.80 4.31
C ALA A 83 -12.45 5.25 3.54
N GLN A 84 -12.64 3.92 3.50
CA GLN A 84 -13.64 3.25 2.67
C GLN A 84 -13.52 3.64 1.18
N ALA A 85 -12.28 3.61 0.70
CA ALA A 85 -11.92 4.08 -0.65
C ALA A 85 -11.97 2.99 -1.73
N GLN A 86 -12.45 1.78 -1.41
CA GLN A 86 -12.48 0.64 -2.35
C GLN A 86 -13.32 0.92 -3.61
N HIS A 87 -14.48 1.58 -3.48
CA HIS A 87 -15.31 1.96 -4.64
C HIS A 87 -14.68 3.08 -5.46
N ALA A 88 -14.01 4.04 -4.81
CA ALA A 88 -13.27 5.09 -5.50
C ALA A 88 -12.07 4.53 -6.29
N LEU A 89 -11.44 3.46 -5.77
CA LEU A 89 -10.40 2.72 -6.50
C LEU A 89 -10.95 1.96 -7.70
N TYR A 90 -12.15 1.39 -7.60
CA TYR A 90 -12.82 0.76 -8.72
C TYR A 90 -13.13 1.80 -9.82
N GLU A 91 -13.69 2.95 -9.46
CA GLU A 91 -13.94 4.03 -10.43
C GLU A 91 -12.65 4.56 -11.10
N LEU A 92 -11.56 4.65 -10.34
CA LEU A 92 -10.25 5.02 -10.88
C LEU A 92 -9.71 3.96 -11.85
N MET A 93 -9.86 2.67 -11.52
CA MET A 93 -9.50 1.56 -12.40
C MET A 93 -10.26 1.66 -13.72
N GLU A 94 -11.59 1.81 -13.68
CA GLU A 94 -12.41 1.94 -14.89
C GLU A 94 -11.97 3.13 -15.75
N ALA A 95 -11.76 4.31 -15.15
CA ALA A 95 -11.33 5.49 -15.89
C ALA A 95 -9.96 5.32 -16.59
N LEU A 96 -9.05 4.54 -16.00
CA LEU A 96 -7.76 4.22 -16.61
C LEU A 96 -7.90 3.17 -17.72
N GLU A 97 -8.73 2.15 -17.50
CA GLU A 97 -8.96 1.09 -18.49
C GLU A 97 -9.69 1.61 -19.74
N GLU A 98 -10.63 2.56 -19.59
CA GLU A 98 -11.28 3.26 -20.72
C GLU A 98 -10.27 3.97 -21.63
N ARG A 99 -9.10 4.33 -21.08
CA ARG A 99 -7.99 4.97 -21.81
C ARG A 99 -6.96 3.96 -22.32
N GLY A 100 -7.20 2.67 -22.13
CA GLY A 100 -6.33 1.59 -22.59
C GLY A 100 -5.11 1.34 -21.70
N VAL A 101 -5.10 1.85 -20.46
CA VAL A 101 -4.05 1.60 -19.49
C VAL A 101 -4.25 0.22 -18.84
N GLU A 102 -3.20 -0.58 -18.74
CA GLU A 102 -3.22 -1.85 -18.01
C GLU A 102 -3.18 -1.58 -16.49
N VAL A 103 -4.28 -1.87 -15.78
CA VAL A 103 -4.37 -1.69 -14.33
C VAL A 103 -4.28 -3.03 -13.60
N LYS A 104 -3.41 -3.12 -12.59
CA LYS A 104 -3.30 -4.28 -11.70
C LYS A 104 -3.30 -3.87 -10.24
N PHE A 105 -3.81 -4.72 -9.37
CA PHE A 105 -3.76 -4.56 -7.92
C PHE A 105 -2.71 -5.50 -7.33
N ALA A 106 -1.79 -4.94 -6.55
CA ALA A 106 -0.73 -5.68 -5.88
C ALA A 106 -1.05 -5.82 -4.39
N ILE A 107 -1.32 -7.04 -3.94
CA ILE A 107 -1.71 -7.31 -2.56
C ILE A 107 -0.53 -7.86 -1.78
N HIS A 108 -0.25 -7.20 -0.66
CA HIS A 108 0.67 -7.75 0.33
C HIS A 108 -0.09 -8.68 1.29
N PRO A 109 0.45 -9.86 1.64
CA PRO A 109 -0.24 -10.85 2.49
C PRO A 109 -0.65 -10.33 3.88
N VAL A 110 0.03 -9.29 4.37
CA VAL A 110 -0.27 -8.61 5.64
C VAL A 110 -0.73 -7.16 5.47
N ALA A 111 -1.21 -6.79 4.28
CA ALA A 111 -1.87 -5.50 4.10
C ALA A 111 -3.16 -5.43 4.93
N GLY A 112 -3.30 -4.37 5.74
CA GLY A 112 -4.48 -4.13 6.57
C GLY A 112 -4.28 -4.51 8.05
N ARG A 113 -5.32 -5.13 8.62
CA ARG A 113 -5.41 -5.55 10.04
C ARG A 113 -5.99 -6.95 10.25
N MET A 114 -6.38 -7.62 9.17
CA MET A 114 -6.81 -9.02 9.18
C MET A 114 -6.22 -9.72 7.96
N PRO A 115 -5.94 -11.03 8.01
CA PRO A 115 -5.54 -11.75 6.80
C PRO A 115 -6.65 -11.65 5.74
N GLY A 116 -6.25 -11.38 4.49
CA GLY A 116 -7.19 -11.17 3.38
C GLY A 116 -8.01 -9.88 3.44
N HIS A 117 -7.65 -8.91 4.30
CA HIS A 117 -8.42 -7.66 4.45
C HIS A 117 -8.65 -6.97 3.11
N MET A 118 -7.59 -6.80 2.32
CA MET A 118 -7.69 -6.11 1.03
C MET A 118 -8.53 -6.92 0.03
N ASN A 119 -8.35 -8.24 -0.04
CA ASN A 119 -9.10 -9.09 -0.96
C ASN A 119 -10.62 -8.98 -0.74
N VAL A 120 -11.06 -8.93 0.53
CA VAL A 120 -12.49 -8.78 0.86
C VAL A 120 -13.02 -7.42 0.41
N LEU A 121 -12.30 -6.32 0.68
CA LEU A 121 -12.74 -4.97 0.30
C LEU A 121 -12.73 -4.75 -1.22
N LEU A 122 -11.76 -5.31 -1.93
CA LEU A 122 -11.71 -5.21 -3.39
C LEU A 122 -12.85 -6.05 -4.02
N ALA A 123 -13.15 -7.22 -3.46
CA ALA A 123 -14.29 -8.02 -3.88
C ALA A 123 -15.64 -7.33 -3.59
N GLU A 124 -15.76 -6.63 -2.47
CA GLU A 124 -16.94 -5.80 -2.15
C GLU A 124 -17.14 -4.65 -3.15
N ALA A 125 -16.05 -4.12 -3.70
CA ALA A 125 -16.07 -3.09 -4.73
C ALA A 125 -16.17 -3.64 -6.16
N ASP A 126 -16.48 -4.93 -6.33
CA ASP A 126 -16.60 -5.61 -7.63
C ASP A 126 -15.33 -5.55 -8.50
N ILE A 127 -14.14 -5.41 -7.90
CA ILE A 127 -12.88 -5.48 -8.63
C ILE A 127 -12.62 -6.93 -9.09
N PRO A 128 -12.41 -7.18 -10.40
CA PRO A 128 -12.20 -8.52 -10.92
C PRO A 128 -10.95 -9.20 -10.34
N TYR A 129 -11.08 -10.48 -9.96
CA TYR A 129 -9.99 -11.24 -9.34
C TYR A 129 -8.77 -11.42 -10.26
N ASP A 130 -8.94 -11.40 -11.57
CA ASP A 130 -7.85 -11.46 -12.56
C ASP A 130 -7.02 -10.17 -12.62
N ARG A 131 -7.47 -9.11 -11.97
CA ARG A 131 -6.71 -7.88 -11.74
C ARG A 131 -5.95 -7.89 -10.42
N VAL A 132 -6.21 -8.85 -9.54
CA VAL A 132 -5.66 -8.89 -8.17
C VAL A 132 -4.55 -9.93 -8.08
N PHE A 133 -3.33 -9.47 -7.83
CA PHE A 133 -2.14 -10.31 -7.81
C PHE A 133 -1.50 -10.31 -6.42
N GLU A 134 -1.01 -11.48 -6.02
CA GLU A 134 -0.23 -11.61 -4.79
C GLU A 134 1.19 -11.07 -4.98
N MET A 135 1.82 -10.66 -3.87
CA MET A 135 3.14 -10.02 -3.87
C MET A 135 4.23 -10.79 -4.66
N ASP A 136 4.27 -12.12 -4.55
CA ASP A 136 5.28 -12.94 -5.21
C ASP A 136 5.11 -12.97 -6.74
N GLU A 137 3.88 -12.81 -7.21
CA GLU A 137 3.53 -12.82 -8.64
C GLU A 137 3.80 -11.46 -9.29
N ILE A 138 3.50 -10.38 -8.58
CA ILE A 138 3.55 -9.01 -9.12
C ILE A 138 4.91 -8.33 -8.96
N ASN A 139 5.74 -8.74 -7.99
CA ASN A 139 7.04 -8.13 -7.74
C ASN A 139 7.99 -8.10 -8.97
N PRO A 140 8.05 -9.16 -9.81
CA PRO A 140 8.83 -9.14 -11.05
C PRO A 140 8.36 -8.11 -12.09
N GLU A 141 7.12 -7.62 -12.00
CA GLU A 141 6.56 -6.68 -12.97
C GLU A 141 6.94 -5.21 -12.70
N PHE A 142 7.22 -4.84 -11.44
CA PHE A 142 7.52 -3.44 -11.06
C PHE A 142 8.57 -2.73 -11.92
N PRO A 143 9.69 -3.35 -12.35
CA PRO A 143 10.66 -2.70 -13.24
C PRO A 143 10.10 -2.25 -14.60
N SER A 144 9.01 -2.88 -15.05
CA SER A 144 8.32 -2.59 -16.31
C SER A 144 7.06 -1.72 -16.13
N THR A 145 6.80 -1.27 -14.91
CA THR A 145 5.63 -0.47 -14.55
C THR A 145 5.97 1.02 -14.63
N ASP A 146 5.12 1.78 -15.32
CA ASP A 146 5.31 3.22 -15.49
C ASP A 146 4.91 3.97 -14.22
N VAL A 147 3.75 3.64 -13.64
CA VAL A 147 3.26 4.31 -12.42
C VAL A 147 2.77 3.29 -11.39
N VAL A 148 3.20 3.46 -10.14
CA VAL A 148 2.64 2.76 -8.98
C VAL A 148 1.89 3.74 -8.10
N LEU A 149 0.63 3.44 -7.79
CA LEU A 149 -0.19 4.21 -6.86
C LEU A 149 -0.34 3.45 -5.54
N VAL A 150 0.35 3.90 -4.51
CA VAL A 150 0.28 3.34 -3.14
C VAL A 150 -0.82 4.05 -2.36
N VAL A 151 -1.90 3.35 -2.02
CA VAL A 151 -3.07 3.94 -1.35
C VAL A 151 -3.15 3.48 0.09
N GLY A 152 -2.63 4.32 1.00
CA GLY A 152 -2.72 4.06 2.44
C GLY A 152 -1.88 2.88 2.95
N ALA A 153 -0.92 2.40 2.15
CA ALA A 153 0.11 1.46 2.58
C ALA A 153 1.37 2.21 3.05
N ASN A 154 2.07 1.63 4.04
CA ASN A 154 3.35 2.16 4.53
C ASN A 154 4.38 1.03 4.71
N ASP A 155 4.22 0.22 5.76
CA ASP A 155 5.20 -0.81 6.12
C ASP A 155 5.43 -1.85 5.02
N VAL A 156 4.35 -2.23 4.31
CA VAL A 156 4.38 -3.25 3.23
C VAL A 156 5.10 -2.80 1.95
N VAL A 157 5.43 -1.52 1.84
CA VAL A 157 6.21 -0.93 0.74
C VAL A 157 7.54 -0.35 1.23
N ASN A 158 7.93 -0.60 2.48
CA ASN A 158 9.08 0.05 3.11
C ASN A 158 10.40 -0.65 2.77
N PRO A 159 11.32 -0.03 2.00
CA PRO A 159 12.58 -0.64 1.57
C PRO A 159 13.55 -0.94 2.73
N ALA A 160 13.36 -0.33 3.91
CA ALA A 160 14.16 -0.61 5.10
C ALA A 160 14.07 -2.10 5.50
N ALA A 161 12.97 -2.78 5.17
CA ALA A 161 12.82 -4.21 5.39
C ALA A 161 13.91 -5.06 4.69
N LYS A 162 14.48 -4.57 3.58
CA LYS A 162 15.57 -5.26 2.87
C LYS A 162 16.96 -4.71 3.17
N ASN A 163 17.06 -3.40 3.35
CA ASN A 163 18.35 -2.70 3.32
C ASN A 163 18.91 -2.42 4.71
N ASP A 164 18.07 -2.37 5.74
CA ASP A 164 18.48 -1.94 7.08
C ASP A 164 18.28 -3.06 8.11
N LYS A 165 19.38 -3.68 8.53
CA LYS A 165 19.41 -4.73 9.56
C LYS A 165 18.95 -4.25 10.94
N SER A 166 18.98 -2.95 11.20
CA SER A 166 18.53 -2.36 12.47
C SER A 166 17.02 -2.11 12.48
N SER A 167 16.37 -2.14 11.32
CA SER A 167 14.94 -1.92 11.21
C SER A 167 14.15 -3.07 11.84
N PRO A 168 13.08 -2.79 12.61
CA PRO A 168 12.15 -3.82 13.09
C PRO A 168 11.41 -4.55 11.96
N LEU A 169 11.46 -4.02 10.73
CA LEU A 169 10.91 -4.64 9.53
C LEU A 169 11.93 -5.54 8.82
N TYR A 170 13.18 -5.65 9.28
CA TYR A 170 14.22 -6.34 8.55
C TYR A 170 13.86 -7.81 8.25
N GLY A 171 14.00 -8.18 6.99
CA GLY A 171 13.67 -9.47 6.40
C GLY A 171 12.17 -9.69 6.12
N MET A 172 11.30 -8.73 6.43
CA MET A 172 9.90 -8.76 5.98
C MET A 172 9.88 -8.70 4.44
N PRO A 173 9.23 -9.65 3.75
CA PRO A 173 8.88 -9.46 2.35
C PRO A 173 8.11 -8.15 2.16
N ILE A 174 8.34 -7.46 1.05
CA ILE A 174 7.67 -6.20 0.73
C ILE A 174 7.31 -6.18 -0.76
N LEU A 175 6.36 -5.32 -1.11
CA LEU A 175 6.15 -4.91 -2.50
C LEU A 175 7.26 -3.93 -2.90
N GLU A 176 8.05 -4.30 -3.90
CA GLU A 176 9.21 -3.54 -4.37
C GLU A 176 8.82 -2.37 -5.28
N VAL A 177 7.86 -1.56 -4.84
CA VAL A 177 7.30 -0.45 -5.61
C VAL A 177 8.34 0.57 -6.07
N TYR A 178 9.44 0.69 -5.33
CA TYR A 178 10.56 1.57 -5.65
C TYR A 178 11.25 1.23 -6.99
N ARG A 179 11.00 0.04 -7.55
CA ARG A 179 11.54 -0.39 -8.84
C ARG A 179 10.76 0.14 -10.05
N ALA A 180 9.59 0.74 -9.84
CA ALA A 180 8.80 1.35 -10.90
C ALA A 180 9.36 2.72 -11.33
N GLN A 181 8.95 3.21 -12.50
CA GLN A 181 9.43 4.51 -13.01
C GLN A 181 8.96 5.67 -12.14
N HIS A 182 7.68 5.68 -11.74
CA HIS A 182 7.09 6.67 -10.85
C HIS A 182 6.26 6.03 -9.75
N VAL A 183 6.34 6.56 -8.53
CA VAL A 183 5.59 6.09 -7.36
C VAL A 183 4.85 7.26 -6.73
N PHE A 184 3.52 7.15 -6.65
CA PHE A 184 2.68 8.09 -5.91
C PHE A 184 2.20 7.44 -4.63
N VAL A 185 2.37 8.13 -3.50
CA VAL A 185 1.91 7.64 -2.19
C VAL A 185 0.81 8.54 -1.65
N VAL A 186 -0.40 7.99 -1.51
CA VAL A 186 -1.55 8.68 -0.94
C VAL A 186 -1.60 8.45 0.58
N LYS A 187 -1.41 9.51 1.35
CA LYS A 187 -1.53 9.48 2.82
C LYS A 187 -1.89 10.86 3.39
N ARG A 188 -2.42 10.90 4.62
CA ARG A 188 -2.87 12.16 5.26
C ARG A 188 -1.74 13.01 5.86
N SER A 189 -0.62 12.40 6.24
CA SER A 189 0.50 13.06 6.93
C SER A 189 1.76 12.19 6.83
N LEU A 190 2.91 12.70 7.29
CA LEU A 190 4.15 11.92 7.35
C LEU A 190 4.23 10.93 8.53
N ARG A 191 3.14 10.71 9.27
CA ARG A 191 3.13 9.76 10.38
C ARG A 191 3.56 8.35 9.94
N PRO A 192 4.30 7.63 10.82
CA PRO A 192 4.70 6.27 10.56
C PRO A 192 3.50 5.32 10.54
N GLY A 193 3.73 4.11 10.03
CA GLY A 193 2.74 3.04 9.98
C GLY A 193 2.64 2.29 11.29
N TYR A 194 2.35 0.99 11.22
CA TYR A 194 2.13 0.18 12.42
C TYR A 194 3.44 -0.05 13.20
N SER A 195 4.53 -0.25 12.47
CA SER A 195 5.87 -0.47 13.02
C SER A 195 6.51 0.76 13.67
N GLY A 196 5.93 1.96 13.52
CA GLY A 196 6.48 3.19 14.08
C GLY A 196 7.75 3.69 13.39
N VAL A 197 8.19 3.08 12.29
CA VAL A 197 9.38 3.51 11.55
C VAL A 197 9.06 4.43 10.39
N ASP A 198 10.01 5.31 10.08
CA ASP A 198 9.98 6.12 8.88
C ASP A 198 10.22 5.25 7.63
N ASN A 199 9.81 5.76 6.47
CA ASN A 199 9.88 5.01 5.21
C ASN A 199 10.84 5.67 4.21
N PRO A 200 12.01 5.05 3.95
CA PRO A 200 12.99 5.53 2.98
C PRO A 200 12.42 5.76 1.57
N LEU A 201 11.35 5.06 1.19
CA LEU A 201 10.67 5.24 -0.10
C LEU A 201 10.31 6.70 -0.36
N TYR A 202 9.86 7.42 0.67
CA TYR A 202 9.36 8.80 0.54
C TYR A 202 10.43 9.81 0.14
N TYR A 203 11.70 9.44 0.28
CA TYR A 203 12.85 10.28 -0.01
C TYR A 203 13.52 9.90 -1.35
N MET A 204 13.01 8.88 -2.04
CA MET A 204 13.55 8.43 -3.32
C MET A 204 13.14 9.37 -4.46
N ASP A 205 13.98 9.45 -5.49
CA ASP A 205 13.78 10.41 -6.56
C ASP A 205 12.52 10.20 -7.39
N ASN A 206 12.11 8.94 -7.54
CA ASN A 206 10.91 8.53 -8.27
C ASN A 206 9.64 8.50 -7.41
N CYS A 207 9.70 8.89 -6.14
CA CYS A 207 8.55 8.89 -5.24
C CYS A 207 8.03 10.31 -4.96
N ALA A 208 6.72 10.50 -5.05
CA ALA A 208 6.04 11.73 -4.63
C ALA A 208 4.81 11.42 -3.77
N LEU A 209 4.55 12.25 -2.76
CA LEU A 209 3.41 12.11 -1.87
C LEU A 209 2.24 12.99 -2.31
N ILE A 210 1.04 12.41 -2.32
CA ILE A 210 -0.22 13.13 -2.49
C ILE A 210 -0.88 13.15 -1.11
N PHE A 211 -0.93 14.34 -0.50
CA PHE A 211 -1.51 14.50 0.82
C PHE A 211 -3.02 14.63 0.76
N GLY A 212 -3.74 13.72 1.43
CA GLY A 212 -5.20 13.76 1.50
C GLY A 212 -5.79 12.53 2.16
N ASP A 213 -7.11 12.55 2.34
CA ASP A 213 -7.88 11.35 2.62
C ASP A 213 -7.86 10.43 1.39
N ALA A 214 -7.70 9.12 1.61
CA ALA A 214 -7.52 8.18 0.50
C ALA A 214 -8.73 8.13 -0.43
N LYS A 215 -9.96 8.26 0.10
CA LYS A 215 -11.18 8.23 -0.72
C LYS A 215 -11.26 9.49 -1.56
N GLN A 216 -11.09 10.66 -0.95
CA GLN A 216 -11.16 11.95 -1.66
C GLN A 216 -10.12 12.05 -2.76
N VAL A 217 -8.89 11.59 -2.51
CA VAL A 217 -7.82 11.61 -3.53
C VAL A 217 -8.14 10.65 -4.68
N CYS A 218 -8.64 9.44 -4.40
CA CYS A 218 -9.01 8.49 -5.46
C CYS A 218 -10.20 9.00 -6.29
N GLU A 219 -11.21 9.59 -5.65
CA GLU A 219 -12.34 10.24 -6.34
C GLU A 219 -11.87 11.40 -7.23
N ALA A 220 -10.94 12.22 -6.73
CA ALA A 220 -10.39 13.33 -7.50
C ALA A 220 -9.52 12.86 -8.68
N LEU A 221 -8.74 11.78 -8.51
CA LEU A 221 -7.99 11.17 -9.61
C LEU A 221 -8.93 10.61 -10.69
N ALA A 222 -9.96 9.87 -10.28
CA ALA A 222 -10.96 9.32 -11.20
C ALA A 222 -11.71 10.45 -11.94
N ALA A 223 -12.08 11.52 -11.23
CA ALA A 223 -12.71 12.69 -11.83
C ALA A 223 -11.78 13.37 -12.85
N ALA A 224 -10.51 13.60 -12.51
CA ALA A 224 -9.54 14.23 -13.41
C ALA A 224 -9.33 13.41 -14.70
N LEU A 225 -9.39 12.08 -14.62
CA LEU A 225 -9.26 11.18 -15.78
C LEU A 225 -10.54 11.08 -16.62
N ARG A 226 -11.70 11.48 -16.09
CA ARG A 226 -12.98 11.47 -16.82
C ARG A 226 -13.29 12.79 -17.51
N VAL A 227 -12.53 13.84 -17.25
CA VAL A 227 -12.67 15.13 -17.92
C VAL A 227 -11.90 15.06 -19.25
N ASP A 228 -12.63 15.14 -20.36
CA ASP A 228 -12.12 15.19 -21.74
C ASP A 228 -11.17 16.38 -21.99
#